data_AF-A6GGB8-F1
#
_entry.id   AF-A6GGB8-F1
#
_cell.length_a   1.000
_cell.length_b   1.000
_cell.length_c   1.000
_cell.angle_alpha   90.00
_cell.angle_beta   90.00
_cell.angle_gamma   90.00
#
_symmetry.space_group_name_H-M   'P 1'
#
loop_
_entity.id
_entity.type
_entity.pdbx_description
1 polymer ?
#
loop_
_entity_poly.entity_id
_entity_poly.type
_entity_poly.pdbx_seq_one_letter_code
_entity_poly.pdbx_strand_id
1 'polypeptide(L)'
;MRVAHSASFMMAGMVVMSACGDSAHPQCDHADPIEAEGITFLEHEDSYARQCPGSFAAAQAHAQWVADSWAEGLDEPAALPDVQYQSFASKESECWSCVGEPGGVAGCATENLLWTTKTPDRHELSHAARGLQCASFFIEEGWAELYGDPFTHRPPQDSLEQALASVQELGYLGGQYYGLAARFVAFIIDTRGMSGLRALCGESMDTFADFQQGVEGALNESFDGVWSEFNDWPGGGASALRQELACELDEVGLPTPGAWTMDMSCSNSRVEGSLDTGVGLTERLQIVEGGSYSFEFTPSLDAVFRVELRSCARVNSTSDYHIEGTFDAKAMAPELILFPDVLPGDYVLRLESDGGPLPDEGVQVGVVAALLGAP
;
A
#
# COMPACT_ATOMS: atom_id res chain seq x y z
N MET A 1 24.03 -4.21 -59.88
CA MET A 1 24.10 -2.74 -59.66
C MET A 1 22.69 -2.19 -59.48
N ARG A 2 22.21 -2.13 -58.23
CA ARG A 2 21.10 -1.27 -57.78
C ARG A 2 21.40 -0.91 -56.33
N VAL A 3 21.44 0.39 -56.08
CA VAL A 3 21.73 1.05 -54.80
C VAL A 3 20.43 1.06 -53.99
N ALA A 4 20.45 0.52 -52.77
CA ALA A 4 19.36 0.66 -51.81
C ALA A 4 19.68 1.85 -50.89
N HIS A 5 18.73 2.78 -50.79
CA HIS A 5 18.78 3.90 -49.87
C HIS A 5 18.51 3.40 -48.45
N SER A 6 19.46 3.63 -47.53
CA SER A 6 19.21 3.59 -46.09
C SER A 6 18.50 4.88 -45.71
N ALA A 7 17.24 4.78 -45.27
CA ALA A 7 16.57 5.84 -44.56
C ALA A 7 17.01 5.76 -43.08
N SER A 8 17.84 6.72 -42.66
CA SER A 8 18.10 6.98 -41.25
C SER A 8 16.81 7.51 -40.62
N PHE A 9 16.24 6.73 -39.70
CA PHE A 9 15.23 7.25 -38.78
C PHE A 9 15.97 8.10 -37.74
N MET A 10 15.90 9.42 -37.89
CA MET A 10 16.19 10.34 -36.78
C MET A 10 15.09 10.14 -35.75
N MET A 11 15.43 9.60 -34.57
CA MET A 11 14.58 9.79 -33.40
C MET A 11 14.51 11.29 -33.12
N ALA A 12 13.33 11.87 -33.33
CA ALA A 12 13.02 13.18 -32.82
C ALA A 12 13.11 13.08 -31.29
N GLY A 13 14.07 13.79 -30.69
CA GLY A 13 14.10 14.01 -29.26
C GLY A 13 12.79 14.68 -28.87
N MET A 14 11.96 13.93 -28.16
CA MET A 14 10.76 14.44 -27.54
C MET A 14 11.23 15.28 -26.35
N VAL A 15 11.42 16.58 -26.60
CA VAL A 15 11.48 17.58 -25.54
C VAL A 15 10.07 17.68 -25.01
N VAL A 16 9.76 16.91 -23.96
CA VAL A 16 8.56 17.12 -23.16
C VAL A 16 8.79 18.44 -22.44
N MET A 17 8.04 19.46 -22.83
CA MET A 17 7.98 20.73 -22.11
C MET A 17 7.43 20.43 -20.71
N SER A 18 8.16 20.82 -19.67
CA SER A 18 7.71 20.71 -18.28
C SER A 18 6.34 21.40 -18.14
N ALA A 19 5.37 20.68 -17.59
CA ALA A 19 4.04 21.21 -17.31
C ALA A 19 4.04 22.18 -16.10
N CYS A 20 5.17 22.34 -15.40
CA CYS A 20 5.35 23.47 -14.50
C CYS A 20 5.54 24.75 -15.33
N GLY A 21 4.46 25.50 -15.52
CA GLY A 21 4.52 26.82 -16.14
C GLY A 21 5.45 27.76 -15.36
N ASP A 22 6.21 28.57 -16.10
CA ASP A 22 7.12 29.63 -15.64
C ASP A 22 6.48 30.74 -14.75
N SER A 23 5.29 30.53 -14.19
CA SER A 23 4.66 31.44 -13.26
C SER A 23 5.13 31.15 -11.83
N ALA A 24 6.26 31.76 -11.44
CA ALA A 24 6.57 32.18 -10.07
C ALA A 24 5.96 31.31 -8.94
N HIS A 25 6.27 30.02 -8.90
CA HIS A 25 6.11 29.29 -7.65
C HIS A 25 7.10 29.88 -6.65
N PRO A 26 6.68 30.17 -5.39
CA PRO A 26 7.61 30.58 -4.36
C PRO A 26 8.75 29.56 -4.31
N GLN A 27 10.00 30.03 -4.16
CA GLN A 27 11.12 29.15 -3.87
C GLN A 27 10.80 28.50 -2.51
N CYS A 28 10.29 27.29 -2.55
CA CYS A 28 10.04 26.51 -1.36
C CYS A 28 11.40 26.04 -0.87
N ASP A 29 11.88 26.62 0.24
CA ASP A 29 13.07 26.13 0.91
C ASP A 29 12.78 24.70 1.40
N HIS A 30 13.62 23.76 0.99
CA HIS A 30 13.57 22.38 1.47
C HIS A 30 14.41 22.27 2.75
N ALA A 31 13.97 21.46 3.70
CA ALA A 31 14.88 20.96 4.73
C ALA A 31 15.95 20.05 4.08
N ASP A 32 16.98 19.68 4.84
CA ASP A 32 17.99 18.73 4.35
C ASP A 32 17.29 17.41 3.93
N PRO A 33 17.53 16.90 2.70
CA PRO A 33 16.88 15.69 2.23
C PRO A 33 17.25 14.49 3.11
N ILE A 34 16.29 13.60 3.34
CA ILE A 34 16.56 12.29 3.91
C ILE A 34 16.78 11.34 2.73
N GLU A 35 18.01 10.91 2.54
CA GLU A 35 18.37 9.96 1.49
C GLU A 35 18.29 8.53 2.05
N ALA A 36 17.43 7.71 1.47
CA ALA A 36 17.38 6.26 1.62
C ALA A 36 17.73 5.62 0.26
N GLU A 37 18.18 4.36 0.26
CA GLU A 37 18.65 3.70 -0.97
C GLU A 37 17.55 3.72 -2.06
N GLY A 38 17.73 4.56 -3.10
CA GLY A 38 16.77 4.76 -4.19
C GLY A 38 15.58 5.67 -3.89
N ILE A 39 15.44 6.22 -2.67
CA ILE A 39 14.35 7.13 -2.30
C ILE A 39 14.90 8.39 -1.61
N THR A 40 14.63 9.55 -2.19
CA THR A 40 14.95 10.85 -1.60
C THR A 40 13.69 11.47 -1.01
N PHE A 41 13.65 11.68 0.30
CA PHE A 41 12.53 12.35 0.98
C PHE A 41 12.85 13.84 1.18
N LEU A 42 11.96 14.70 0.66
CA LEU A 42 12.04 16.14 0.65
C LEU A 42 10.93 16.73 1.52
N GLU A 43 11.32 17.56 2.48
CA GLU A 43 10.39 18.17 3.43
C GLU A 43 9.97 19.57 3.00
N HIS A 44 8.70 19.90 3.26
CA HIS A 44 8.20 21.26 3.36
C HIS A 44 7.57 21.52 4.73
N GLU A 45 7.88 22.68 5.32
CA GLU A 45 7.22 23.27 6.50
C GLU A 45 7.22 22.39 7.79
N ASP A 46 8.36 21.78 8.15
CA ASP A 46 8.54 20.98 9.39
C ASP A 46 7.60 19.75 9.53
N SER A 47 7.13 19.19 8.42
CA SER A 47 6.23 18.03 8.37
C SER A 47 6.86 16.69 8.84
N TYR A 48 8.19 16.52 8.78
CA TYR A 48 8.89 15.32 9.25
C TYR A 48 9.19 15.33 10.74
N ALA A 49 9.27 16.50 11.38
CA ALA A 49 9.50 16.58 12.82
C ALA A 49 8.44 15.82 13.66
N ARG A 50 7.27 15.55 13.06
CA ARG A 50 6.15 14.84 13.67
C ARG A 50 5.90 13.45 13.09
N GLN A 51 6.69 13.03 12.09
CA GLN A 51 6.65 11.67 11.55
C GLN A 51 7.54 10.75 12.39
N CYS A 52 7.04 9.55 12.66
CA CYS A 52 7.86 8.55 13.32
C CYS A 52 8.99 8.11 12.36
N PRO A 53 10.26 8.04 12.82
CA PRO A 53 11.40 7.63 12.00
C PRO A 53 11.22 6.26 11.31
N GLY A 54 10.46 5.35 11.91
CA GLY A 54 10.15 4.05 11.31
C GLY A 54 9.43 4.13 9.96
N SER A 55 8.71 5.23 9.70
CA SER A 55 7.98 5.44 8.45
C SER A 55 8.87 5.44 7.21
N PHE A 56 10.09 5.98 7.31
CA PHE A 56 11.02 6.06 6.18
C PHE A 56 11.64 4.69 5.86
N ALA A 57 12.03 3.94 6.90
CA ALA A 57 12.54 2.59 6.74
C ALA A 57 11.46 1.64 6.19
N ALA A 58 10.22 1.76 6.69
CA ALA A 58 9.09 0.99 6.19
C ALA A 58 8.76 1.34 4.74
N ALA A 59 8.80 2.62 4.36
CA ALA A 59 8.63 3.04 2.98
C ALA A 59 9.69 2.43 2.06
N GLN A 60 10.96 2.45 2.47
CA GLN A 60 12.04 1.81 1.70
C GLN A 60 11.82 0.31 1.54
N ALA A 61 11.51 -0.40 2.64
CA ALA A 61 11.23 -1.83 2.59
C ALA A 61 10.02 -2.14 1.69
N HIS A 62 8.98 -1.31 1.75
CA HIS A 62 7.80 -1.41 0.90
C HIS A 62 8.14 -1.26 -0.57
N ALA A 63 8.86 -0.19 -0.92
CA ALA A 63 9.29 0.05 -2.30
C ALA A 63 10.12 -1.11 -2.83
N GLN A 64 11.09 -1.60 -2.04
CA GLN A 64 11.94 -2.72 -2.45
C GLN A 64 11.09 -3.98 -2.70
N TRP A 65 10.16 -4.29 -1.81
CA TRP A 65 9.24 -5.42 -1.99
C TRP A 65 8.39 -5.30 -3.26
N VAL A 66 7.85 -4.12 -3.55
CA VAL A 66 7.09 -3.85 -4.78
C VAL A 66 7.96 -4.09 -6.01
N ALA A 67 9.20 -3.59 -6.00
CA ALA A 67 10.14 -3.75 -7.09
C ALA A 67 10.56 -5.22 -7.28
N ASP A 68 10.85 -5.94 -6.19
CA ASP A 68 11.19 -7.37 -6.20
C ASP A 68 10.02 -8.21 -6.73
N SER A 69 8.80 -7.94 -6.24
CA SER A 69 7.58 -8.58 -6.71
C SER A 69 7.40 -8.38 -8.22
N TRP A 70 7.61 -7.14 -8.71
CA TRP A 70 7.52 -6.84 -10.13
C TRP A 70 8.59 -7.56 -10.96
N ALA A 71 9.80 -7.69 -10.44
CA ALA A 71 10.92 -8.35 -11.10
C ALA A 71 10.85 -9.88 -11.07
N GLU A 72 9.89 -10.47 -10.35
CA GLU A 72 9.78 -11.92 -10.24
C GLU A 72 9.70 -12.60 -11.62
N GLY A 73 10.65 -13.49 -11.89
CA GLY A 73 10.77 -14.22 -13.16
C GLY A 73 11.38 -13.42 -14.32
N LEU A 74 11.96 -12.24 -14.07
CA LEU A 74 12.80 -11.52 -15.02
C LEU A 74 14.28 -11.89 -14.84
N ASP A 75 15.08 -11.71 -15.89
CA ASP A 75 16.52 -12.02 -15.87
C ASP A 75 17.36 -10.94 -15.15
N GLU A 76 16.82 -9.72 -15.02
CA GLU A 76 17.47 -8.61 -14.34
C GLU A 76 16.89 -8.45 -12.92
N PRO A 77 17.73 -8.22 -11.90
CA PRO A 77 17.26 -7.97 -10.55
C PRO A 77 16.45 -6.68 -10.51
N ALA A 78 15.53 -6.59 -9.54
CA ALA A 78 14.84 -5.34 -9.26
C ALA A 78 15.87 -4.25 -8.93
N ALA A 79 15.77 -3.13 -9.63
CA ALA A 79 16.43 -1.91 -9.24
C ALA A 79 15.33 -0.93 -8.87
N LEU A 80 15.39 -0.39 -7.64
CA LEU A 80 14.54 0.71 -7.28
C LEU A 80 14.84 1.88 -8.23
N PRO A 81 13.82 2.43 -8.92
CA PRO A 81 14.01 3.68 -9.63
C PRO A 81 14.37 4.78 -8.62
N ASP A 82 15.09 5.81 -9.06
CA ASP A 82 15.30 6.99 -8.22
C ASP A 82 13.93 7.66 -8.00
N VAL A 83 13.34 7.44 -6.82
CA VAL A 83 12.06 8.02 -6.40
C VAL A 83 12.31 9.24 -5.54
N GLN A 84 11.63 10.35 -5.83
CA GLN A 84 11.65 11.53 -4.99
C GLN A 84 10.30 11.70 -4.30
N TYR A 85 10.32 11.83 -2.99
CA TYR A 85 9.13 11.89 -2.16
C TYR A 85 9.03 13.25 -1.49
N GLN A 86 8.03 14.06 -1.85
CA GLN A 86 7.79 15.38 -1.27
C GLN A 86 6.66 15.30 -0.24
N SER A 87 6.96 15.65 1.01
CA SER A 87 5.96 15.75 2.08
C SER A 87 5.64 17.21 2.41
N PHE A 88 4.36 17.48 2.65
CA PHE A 88 3.84 18.81 2.96
C PHE A 88 3.05 18.75 4.26
N ALA A 89 3.11 19.82 5.05
CA ALA A 89 2.31 19.92 6.27
C ALA A 89 0.79 19.90 6.00
N SER A 90 0.32 20.44 4.86
CA SER A 90 -1.10 20.42 4.49
C SER A 90 -1.34 20.62 2.99
N LYS A 91 -2.56 20.30 2.53
CA LYS A 91 -3.04 20.58 1.16
C LYS A 91 -3.28 22.07 0.90
N GLU A 92 -3.27 22.88 1.97
CA GLU A 92 -3.44 24.33 1.92
C GLU A 92 -2.10 25.07 1.89
N SER A 93 -0.97 24.36 2.01
CA SER A 93 0.36 24.95 1.90
C SER A 93 0.51 25.61 0.52
N GLU A 94 1.11 26.81 0.50
CA GLU A 94 1.40 27.55 -0.73
C GLU A 94 2.35 26.78 -1.65
N CYS A 95 3.07 25.78 -1.11
CA CYS A 95 3.95 24.89 -1.85
C CYS A 95 3.25 23.62 -2.39
N TRP A 96 1.98 23.36 -2.06
CA TRP A 96 1.25 22.21 -2.59
C TRP A 96 0.96 22.41 -4.09
N SER A 97 1.73 21.75 -4.95
CA SER A 97 1.67 21.91 -6.40
C SER A 97 0.44 21.27 -7.06
N CYS A 98 -0.26 20.35 -6.37
CA CYS A 98 -1.47 19.71 -6.93
C CYS A 98 -2.73 20.63 -6.86
N VAL A 99 -2.61 21.93 -6.54
CA VAL A 99 -3.72 22.91 -6.64
C VAL A 99 -3.84 23.46 -8.07
N GLY A 100 -4.87 23.03 -8.81
CA GLY A 100 -5.36 23.76 -9.99
C GLY A 100 -5.46 23.00 -11.31
N GLU A 101 -4.97 21.76 -11.40
CA GLU A 101 -5.17 20.93 -12.59
C GLU A 101 -6.48 20.11 -12.47
N PRO A 102 -7.22 19.90 -13.57
CA PRO A 102 -8.33 18.94 -13.61
C PRO A 102 -7.77 17.52 -13.55
N GLY A 103 -7.32 17.11 -12.37
CA GLY A 103 -6.62 15.86 -12.12
C GLY A 103 -6.18 15.70 -10.67
N GLY A 104 -6.95 16.22 -9.71
CA GLY A 104 -6.64 16.08 -8.28
C GLY A 104 -6.17 14.66 -7.93
N VAL A 105 -5.15 14.55 -7.07
CA VAL A 105 -4.42 13.31 -6.72
C VAL A 105 -3.67 12.65 -7.90
N ALA A 106 -4.26 12.55 -9.10
CA ALA A 106 -3.59 12.03 -10.31
C ALA A 106 -2.40 12.91 -10.77
N GLY A 107 -2.42 14.21 -10.47
CA GLY A 107 -1.29 15.12 -10.69
C GLY A 107 -0.12 14.92 -9.74
N CYS A 108 -0.24 14.01 -8.77
CA CYS A 108 0.76 13.79 -7.73
C CYS A 108 1.70 12.59 -8.01
N ALA A 109 1.87 12.18 -9.29
CA ALA A 109 2.84 11.17 -9.73
C ALA A 109 3.60 11.56 -11.01
N THR A 110 3.76 12.87 -11.29
CA THR A 110 4.56 13.35 -12.42
C THR A 110 6.06 13.33 -12.09
N GLU A 111 6.89 12.76 -12.95
CA GLU A 111 8.37 12.82 -12.89
C GLU A 111 9.02 12.11 -11.67
N ASN A 112 8.53 10.95 -11.23
CA ASN A 112 8.99 10.23 -10.03
C ASN A 112 8.87 11.05 -8.72
N LEU A 113 8.05 12.11 -8.74
CA LEU A 113 7.73 12.91 -7.57
C LEU A 113 6.41 12.42 -6.99
N LEU A 114 6.39 12.15 -5.69
CA LEU A 114 5.18 11.77 -4.96
C LEU A 114 4.88 12.83 -3.90
N TRP A 115 3.62 13.26 -3.79
CA TRP A 115 3.20 14.30 -2.84
C TRP A 115 2.25 13.73 -1.79
N THR A 116 2.52 14.03 -0.51
CA THR A 116 1.63 13.63 0.58
C THR A 116 1.55 14.67 1.68
N THR A 117 0.44 14.64 2.41
CA THR A 117 0.31 15.33 3.70
C THR A 117 0.39 14.38 4.90
N LYS A 118 0.70 13.12 4.64
CA LYS A 118 0.81 12.03 5.61
C LYS A 118 2.20 11.41 5.51
N THR A 119 2.48 10.38 6.30
CA THR A 119 3.64 9.52 6.07
C THR A 119 3.66 8.95 4.65
N PRO A 120 4.78 8.37 4.19
CA PRO A 120 4.87 7.89 2.83
C PRO A 120 3.67 7.02 2.43
N ASP A 121 2.84 7.51 1.52
CA ASP A 121 1.64 6.83 1.03
C ASP A 121 2.06 5.60 0.22
N ARG A 122 1.82 4.42 0.77
CA ARG A 122 2.22 3.14 0.17
C ARG A 122 1.53 2.87 -1.16
N HIS A 123 0.32 3.41 -1.38
CA HIS A 123 -0.37 3.32 -2.67
C HIS A 123 0.48 4.02 -3.74
N GLU A 124 0.78 5.29 -3.51
CA GLU A 124 1.56 6.10 -4.44
C GLU A 124 3.00 5.59 -4.59
N LEU A 125 3.59 5.10 -3.49
CA LEU A 125 4.92 4.50 -3.54
C LEU A 125 4.95 3.23 -4.39
N SER A 126 3.85 2.49 -4.47
CA SER A 126 3.75 1.29 -5.30
C SER A 126 3.74 1.61 -6.80
N HIS A 127 3.20 2.77 -7.20
CA HIS A 127 3.34 3.27 -8.57
C HIS A 127 4.82 3.56 -8.87
N ALA A 128 5.47 4.36 -8.03
CA ALA A 128 6.83 4.81 -8.26
C ALA A 128 7.86 3.65 -8.21
N ALA A 129 7.77 2.78 -7.20
CA ALA A 129 8.74 1.71 -6.98
C ALA A 129 8.74 0.65 -8.10
N ARG A 130 7.59 0.41 -8.73
CA ARG A 130 7.50 -0.47 -9.91
C ARG A 130 8.17 0.14 -11.15
N GLY A 131 8.17 1.47 -11.26
CA GLY A 131 8.74 2.22 -12.38
C GLY A 131 7.74 2.52 -13.49
N LEU A 132 7.86 1.85 -14.65
CA LEU A 132 7.08 2.18 -15.85
C LEU A 132 5.57 2.00 -15.63
N GLN A 133 4.81 3.09 -15.78
CA GLN A 133 3.34 3.10 -15.72
C GLN A 133 2.72 2.11 -16.72
N CYS A 134 1.68 1.39 -16.28
CA CYS A 134 0.85 0.58 -17.16
C CYS A 134 0.04 1.49 -18.09
N ALA A 135 -0.26 0.98 -19.28
CA ALA A 135 -1.10 1.67 -20.24
C ALA A 135 -2.57 1.76 -19.78
N SER A 136 -2.99 0.95 -18.81
CA SER A 136 -4.34 0.93 -18.26
C SER A 136 -4.38 1.46 -16.83
N PHE A 137 -5.21 2.48 -16.57
CA PHE A 137 -5.50 2.95 -15.21
C PHE A 137 -6.08 1.85 -14.31
N PHE A 138 -6.84 0.91 -14.89
CA PHE A 138 -7.43 -0.18 -14.11
C PHE A 138 -6.35 -1.12 -13.56
N ILE A 139 -5.34 -1.46 -14.36
CA ILE A 139 -4.22 -2.29 -13.87
C ILE A 139 -3.31 -1.48 -12.96
N GLU A 140 -3.04 -0.22 -13.31
CA GLU A 140 -2.16 0.68 -12.56
C GLU A 140 -2.65 0.88 -11.12
N GLU A 141 -3.89 1.31 -10.95
CA GLU A 141 -4.51 1.55 -9.64
C GLU A 141 -4.79 0.23 -8.91
N GLY A 142 -5.08 -0.84 -9.66
CA GLY A 142 -5.21 -2.18 -9.10
C GLY A 142 -3.92 -2.65 -8.46
N TRP A 143 -2.78 -2.43 -9.10
CA TRP A 143 -1.46 -2.72 -8.54
C TRP A 143 -1.19 -1.88 -7.29
N ALA A 144 -1.36 -0.56 -7.37
CA ALA A 144 -1.07 0.30 -6.23
C ALA A 144 -1.99 0.07 -5.02
N GLU A 145 -3.28 -0.21 -5.23
CA GLU A 145 -4.20 -0.52 -4.13
C GLU A 145 -3.91 -1.93 -3.54
N LEU A 146 -3.49 -2.87 -4.39
CA LEU A 146 -3.10 -4.22 -3.98
C LEU A 146 -1.86 -4.20 -3.07
N TYR A 147 -0.85 -3.41 -3.46
CA TYR A 147 0.37 -3.15 -2.72
C TYR A 147 0.23 -1.89 -1.83
N GLY A 148 -0.97 -1.41 -1.57
CA GLY A 148 -1.20 -0.17 -0.84
C GLY A 148 -1.13 -0.32 0.67
N ASP A 149 -1.59 0.72 1.38
CA ASP A 149 -1.66 0.71 2.83
C ASP A 149 -2.58 -0.44 3.33
N PRO A 150 -2.11 -1.28 4.28
CA PRO A 150 -2.89 -2.40 4.80
C PRO A 150 -4.24 -2.00 5.37
N PHE A 151 -4.35 -0.77 5.86
CA PHE A 151 -5.45 -0.24 6.64
C PHE A 151 -6.52 0.49 5.80
N THR A 152 -6.20 0.92 4.59
CA THR A 152 -7.18 1.40 3.62
C THR A 152 -7.74 0.21 2.85
N HIS A 153 -8.94 -0.23 3.21
CA HIS A 153 -9.67 -1.24 2.44
C HIS A 153 -10.85 -0.58 1.73
N ARG A 154 -10.83 -0.61 0.40
CA ARG A 154 -12.01 -0.33 -0.41
C ARG A 154 -12.66 -1.66 -0.79
N PRO A 155 -13.90 -1.95 -0.34
CA PRO A 155 -14.59 -3.16 -0.75
C PRO A 155 -14.75 -3.14 -2.28
N PRO A 156 -14.52 -4.28 -2.96
CA PRO A 156 -14.67 -4.35 -4.40
C PRO A 156 -16.11 -4.00 -4.78
N GLN A 157 -16.24 -3.12 -5.77
CA GLN A 157 -17.53 -2.85 -6.42
C GLN A 157 -17.75 -3.89 -7.52
N ASP A 158 -18.99 -4.26 -7.80
CA ASP A 158 -19.27 -5.39 -8.70
C ASP A 158 -19.36 -5.01 -10.19
N SER A 159 -19.28 -3.73 -10.57
CA SER A 159 -19.48 -3.29 -11.96
C SER A 159 -18.19 -2.81 -12.62
N LEU A 160 -17.62 -3.67 -13.47
CA LEU A 160 -16.53 -3.31 -14.38
C LEU A 160 -16.96 -2.18 -15.33
N GLU A 161 -18.19 -2.19 -15.83
CA GLU A 161 -18.68 -1.16 -16.75
C GLU A 161 -18.67 0.22 -16.11
N GLN A 162 -19.05 0.33 -14.83
CA GLN A 162 -19.00 1.59 -14.09
C GLN A 162 -17.56 2.02 -13.78
N ALA A 163 -16.68 1.07 -13.49
CA ALA A 163 -15.26 1.33 -13.30
C ALA A 163 -14.64 1.92 -14.57
N LEU A 164 -14.87 1.29 -15.73
CA LEU A 164 -14.36 1.76 -17.01
C LEU A 164 -15.04 3.05 -17.49
N ALA A 165 -16.34 3.22 -17.23
CA ALA A 165 -17.02 4.49 -17.49
C ALA A 165 -16.37 5.65 -16.71
N SER A 166 -15.91 5.41 -15.47
CA SER A 166 -15.21 6.44 -14.70
C SER A 166 -13.90 6.88 -15.36
N VAL A 167 -13.15 5.95 -15.95
CA VAL A 167 -11.94 6.26 -16.72
C VAL A 167 -12.28 7.13 -17.94
N GLN A 168 -13.34 6.79 -18.67
CA GLN A 168 -13.77 7.57 -19.84
C GLN A 168 -14.27 8.98 -19.48
N GLU A 169 -14.99 9.13 -18.38
CA GLU A 169 -15.60 10.40 -17.97
C GLU A 169 -14.60 11.33 -17.28
N LEU A 170 -13.69 10.77 -16.47
CA LEU A 170 -12.81 11.53 -15.60
C LEU A 170 -11.35 11.55 -16.08
N GLY A 171 -10.97 10.64 -16.97
CA GLY A 171 -9.58 10.44 -17.40
C GLY A 171 -8.73 9.66 -16.40
N TYR A 172 -9.34 9.08 -15.36
CA TYR A 172 -8.69 8.26 -14.33
C TYR A 172 -9.70 7.30 -13.70
N LEU A 173 -9.23 6.25 -13.01
CA LEU A 173 -10.12 5.33 -12.31
C LEU A 173 -10.68 6.00 -11.04
N GLY A 174 -11.99 6.07 -10.89
CA GLY A 174 -12.59 6.59 -9.66
C GLY A 174 -12.18 5.75 -8.44
N GLY A 175 -11.77 6.40 -7.35
CA GLY A 175 -11.23 5.74 -6.17
C GLY A 175 -12.11 4.61 -5.59
N GLN A 176 -13.44 4.76 -5.69
CA GLN A 176 -14.39 3.72 -5.27
C GLN A 176 -14.21 2.38 -5.99
N TYR A 177 -13.55 2.34 -7.15
CA TYR A 177 -13.33 1.13 -7.95
C TYR A 177 -11.95 0.48 -7.72
N TYR A 178 -11.07 1.08 -6.91
CA TYR A 178 -9.73 0.53 -6.68
C TYR A 178 -9.77 -0.88 -6.07
N GLY A 179 -10.74 -1.15 -5.19
CA GLY A 179 -10.92 -2.48 -4.62
C GLY A 179 -11.24 -3.57 -5.66
N LEU A 180 -12.01 -3.23 -6.70
CA LEU A 180 -12.30 -4.15 -7.82
C LEU A 180 -11.03 -4.40 -8.63
N ALA A 181 -10.32 -3.32 -8.97
CA ALA A 181 -9.07 -3.38 -9.72
C ALA A 181 -8.01 -4.23 -8.98
N ALA A 182 -7.80 -4.00 -7.68
CA ALA A 182 -6.88 -4.75 -6.85
C ALA A 182 -7.25 -6.24 -6.76
N ARG A 183 -8.55 -6.57 -6.66
CA ARG A 183 -9.02 -7.96 -6.69
C ARG A 183 -8.70 -8.63 -8.03
N PHE A 184 -8.90 -7.91 -9.14
CA PHE A 184 -8.59 -8.45 -10.47
C PHE A 184 -7.09 -8.67 -10.66
N VAL A 185 -6.25 -7.70 -10.26
CA VAL A 185 -4.78 -7.86 -10.31
C VAL A 185 -4.34 -9.05 -9.47
N ALA A 186 -4.85 -9.19 -8.24
CA ALA A 186 -4.54 -10.34 -7.38
C ALA A 186 -4.95 -11.67 -8.03
N PHE A 187 -6.13 -11.74 -8.64
CA PHE A 187 -6.58 -12.91 -9.40
C PHE A 187 -5.64 -13.26 -10.55
N ILE A 188 -5.18 -12.27 -11.31
CA ILE A 188 -4.24 -12.51 -12.41
C ILE A 188 -2.91 -13.04 -11.88
N ILE A 189 -2.35 -12.46 -10.81
CA ILE A 189 -1.11 -12.96 -10.20
C ILE A 189 -1.29 -14.41 -9.73
N ASP A 190 -2.38 -14.71 -9.01
CA ASP A 190 -2.64 -16.04 -8.44
C ASP A 190 -2.78 -17.13 -9.54
N THR A 191 -3.42 -16.80 -10.65
CA THR A 191 -3.77 -17.79 -11.69
C THR A 191 -2.79 -17.84 -12.87
N ARG A 192 -2.15 -16.72 -13.19
CA ARG A 192 -1.31 -16.54 -14.40
C ARG A 192 0.08 -15.99 -14.06
N GLY A 193 0.37 -15.75 -12.79
CA GLY A 193 1.65 -15.24 -12.30
C GLY A 193 1.92 -13.79 -12.69
N MET A 194 3.05 -13.26 -12.22
CA MET A 194 3.52 -11.92 -12.56
C MET A 194 3.71 -11.71 -14.07
N SER A 195 3.99 -12.77 -14.84
CA SER A 195 4.03 -12.69 -16.30
C SER A 195 2.70 -12.29 -16.94
N GLY A 196 1.59 -12.81 -16.42
CA GLY A 196 0.25 -12.45 -16.92
C GLY A 196 -0.09 -10.99 -16.64
N LEU A 197 0.24 -10.52 -15.44
CA LEU A 197 0.04 -9.12 -15.07
C LEU A 197 0.89 -8.17 -15.93
N ARG A 198 2.16 -8.50 -16.16
CA ARG A 198 3.04 -7.71 -17.03
C ARG A 198 2.54 -7.63 -18.46
N ALA A 199 1.95 -8.71 -18.98
CA ALA A 199 1.33 -8.71 -20.31
C ALA A 199 0.15 -7.73 -20.37
N LEU A 200 -0.75 -7.77 -19.37
CA LEU A 200 -1.89 -6.85 -19.28
C LEU A 200 -1.45 -5.39 -19.07
N CYS A 201 -0.36 -5.14 -18.36
CA CYS A 201 0.15 -3.80 -18.10
C CYS A 201 0.53 -3.04 -19.38
N GLY A 202 0.91 -3.76 -20.45
CA GLY A 202 1.20 -3.16 -21.75
C GLY A 202 -0.02 -2.82 -22.60
N GLU A 203 -1.22 -3.25 -22.19
CA GLU A 203 -2.45 -3.07 -22.96
C GLU A 203 -3.23 -1.83 -22.49
N SER A 204 -3.75 -1.09 -23.47
CA SER A 204 -4.71 0.00 -23.22
C SER A 204 -6.08 -0.62 -22.94
N MET A 205 -6.67 -0.36 -21.77
CA MET A 205 -7.91 -1.02 -21.33
C MET A 205 -8.91 -0.02 -20.69
N ASP A 206 -9.01 1.17 -21.27
CA ASP A 206 -9.79 2.28 -20.70
C ASP A 206 -11.28 2.23 -21.05
N THR A 207 -11.68 1.37 -21.98
CA THR A 207 -13.09 1.14 -22.35
C THR A 207 -13.43 -0.33 -22.21
N PHE A 208 -14.70 -0.70 -22.10
CA PHE A 208 -15.09 -2.11 -22.01
C PHE A 208 -14.60 -2.94 -23.21
N ALA A 209 -14.69 -2.38 -24.42
CA ALA A 209 -14.24 -3.07 -25.63
C ALA A 209 -12.71 -3.24 -25.66
N ASP A 210 -11.97 -2.24 -25.16
CA ASP A 210 -10.51 -2.31 -25.08
C ASP A 210 -10.06 -3.23 -23.95
N PHE A 211 -10.76 -3.22 -22.81
CA PHE A 211 -10.53 -4.15 -21.70
C PHE A 211 -10.72 -5.59 -22.16
N GLN A 212 -11.81 -5.87 -22.86
CA GLN A 212 -12.07 -7.19 -23.43
C GLN A 212 -10.93 -7.61 -24.37
N GLN A 213 -10.56 -6.75 -25.32
CA GLN A 213 -9.50 -7.05 -26.30
C GLN A 213 -8.12 -7.17 -25.66
N GLY A 214 -7.80 -6.33 -24.67
CA GLY A 214 -6.54 -6.36 -23.94
C GLY A 214 -6.39 -7.65 -23.15
N VAL A 215 -7.43 -8.09 -22.45
CA VAL A 215 -7.45 -9.40 -21.77
C VAL A 215 -7.26 -10.53 -22.77
N GLU A 216 -8.03 -10.52 -23.86
CA GLU A 216 -7.96 -11.58 -24.88
C GLU A 216 -6.60 -11.63 -25.58
N GLY A 217 -6.03 -10.47 -25.90
CA GLY A 217 -4.76 -10.33 -26.58
C GLY A 217 -3.56 -10.70 -25.71
N ALA A 218 -3.52 -10.16 -24.48
CA ALA A 218 -2.40 -10.37 -23.56
C ALA A 218 -2.36 -11.80 -23.00
N LEU A 219 -3.51 -12.39 -22.69
CA LEU A 219 -3.59 -13.72 -22.08
C LEU A 219 -3.80 -14.84 -23.10
N ASN A 220 -4.23 -14.51 -24.33
CA ASN A 220 -4.61 -15.49 -25.35
C ASN A 220 -5.71 -16.45 -24.85
N GLU A 221 -6.68 -15.89 -24.11
CA GLU A 221 -7.84 -16.55 -23.52
C GLU A 221 -9.09 -15.72 -23.80
N SER A 222 -10.29 -16.31 -23.83
CA SER A 222 -11.52 -15.53 -24.01
C SER A 222 -11.82 -14.68 -22.77
N PHE A 223 -12.23 -13.41 -22.94
CA PHE A 223 -12.62 -12.55 -21.82
C PHE A 223 -13.72 -13.18 -20.96
N ASP A 224 -14.77 -13.72 -21.57
CA ASP A 224 -15.88 -14.35 -20.83
C ASP A 224 -15.39 -15.49 -19.92
N GLY A 225 -14.38 -16.25 -20.36
CA GLY A 225 -13.76 -17.31 -19.58
C GLY A 225 -12.99 -16.75 -18.38
N VAL A 226 -12.08 -15.81 -18.62
CA VAL A 226 -11.26 -15.17 -17.57
C VAL A 226 -12.15 -14.43 -16.56
N TRP A 227 -13.18 -13.73 -17.03
CA TRP A 227 -14.10 -13.00 -16.17
C TRP A 227 -15.01 -13.92 -15.37
N SER A 228 -15.45 -15.06 -15.94
CA SER A 228 -16.17 -16.08 -15.18
C SER A 228 -15.29 -16.67 -14.08
N GLU A 229 -14.05 -17.01 -14.39
CA GLU A 229 -13.07 -17.50 -13.40
C GLU A 229 -12.83 -16.47 -12.30
N PHE A 230 -12.68 -15.18 -12.65
CA PHE A 230 -12.53 -14.10 -11.70
C PHE A 230 -13.74 -13.98 -10.75
N ASN A 231 -14.96 -14.09 -11.28
CA ASN A 231 -16.17 -14.02 -10.46
C ASN A 231 -16.29 -15.21 -9.50
N ASP A 232 -15.86 -16.40 -9.94
CA ASP A 232 -15.86 -17.61 -9.13
C ASP A 232 -14.62 -17.73 -8.23
N TRP A 233 -13.59 -16.90 -8.44
CA TRP A 233 -12.34 -16.96 -7.70
C TRP A 233 -12.57 -16.59 -6.23
N PRO A 234 -12.29 -17.52 -5.29
CA PRO A 234 -12.57 -17.34 -3.87
C PRO A 234 -11.55 -16.44 -3.16
N GLY A 235 -10.48 -16.04 -3.87
CA GLY A 235 -9.39 -15.31 -3.27
C GLY A 235 -9.84 -13.98 -2.67
N GLY A 236 -9.39 -13.74 -1.44
CA GLY A 236 -9.40 -12.39 -0.89
C GLY A 236 -8.52 -11.50 -1.76
N GLY A 237 -9.00 -10.31 -2.13
CA GLY A 237 -8.24 -9.35 -2.94
C GLY A 237 -7.00 -8.81 -2.19
N ALA A 238 -6.82 -7.49 -2.13
CA ALA A 238 -5.66 -6.83 -1.50
C ALA A 238 -5.26 -7.36 -0.10
N SER A 239 -6.22 -7.93 0.64
CA SER A 239 -6.00 -8.49 1.97
C SER A 239 -5.08 -9.73 2.01
N ALA A 240 -4.99 -10.51 0.93
CA ALA A 240 -4.09 -11.67 0.81
C ALA A 240 -2.61 -11.25 0.70
N LEU A 241 -2.33 -10.25 -0.15
CA LEU A 241 -0.95 -9.81 -0.40
C LEU A 241 -0.39 -8.91 0.71
N ARG A 242 -1.24 -8.08 1.33
CA ARG A 242 -0.89 -7.31 2.56
C ARG A 242 -0.30 -8.20 3.65
N GLN A 243 -0.76 -9.45 3.70
CA GLN A 243 -0.24 -10.45 4.62
C GLN A 243 1.12 -11.02 4.20
N GLU A 244 1.44 -11.21 2.92
CA GLU A 244 2.75 -11.78 2.56
C GLU A 244 3.89 -10.86 3.01
N LEU A 245 3.81 -9.56 2.71
CA LEU A 245 4.81 -8.59 3.15
C LEU A 245 5.04 -8.65 4.66
N ALA A 246 3.97 -8.69 5.45
CA ALA A 246 4.07 -8.69 6.90
C ALA A 246 4.51 -10.06 7.47
N CYS A 247 4.23 -11.16 6.78
CA CYS A 247 4.70 -12.50 7.15
C CYS A 247 6.16 -12.74 6.74
N GLU A 248 6.67 -11.99 5.77
CA GLU A 248 8.07 -12.00 5.32
C GLU A 248 8.98 -11.11 6.16
N LEU A 249 8.43 -10.32 7.10
CA LEU A 249 9.25 -9.58 8.07
C LEU A 249 10.21 -10.55 8.80
N ASP A 250 11.51 -10.26 8.70
CA ASP A 250 12.62 -11.07 9.23
C ASP A 250 12.58 -11.17 10.77
N GLU A 251 12.00 -10.17 11.44
CA GLU A 251 11.86 -10.14 12.88
C GLU A 251 10.51 -10.74 13.31
N VAL A 252 10.52 -12.04 13.63
CA VAL A 252 9.49 -12.60 14.50
C VAL A 252 9.74 -12.01 15.89
N GLY A 253 8.90 -11.06 16.30
CA GLY A 253 8.72 -10.80 17.72
C GLY A 253 8.19 -12.10 18.30
N LEU A 254 9.05 -12.91 18.92
CA LEU A 254 8.64 -14.16 19.55
C LEU A 254 7.95 -13.77 20.87
N PRO A 255 6.61 -13.80 20.98
CA PRO A 255 6.03 -13.81 22.31
C PRO A 255 6.42 -15.16 22.92
N THR A 256 7.43 -15.15 23.80
CA THR A 256 7.50 -16.20 24.81
C THR A 256 6.13 -16.31 25.50
N PRO A 257 5.66 -17.51 25.86
CA PRO A 257 4.38 -17.66 26.54
C PRO A 257 4.27 -16.70 27.75
N GLY A 258 3.32 -15.75 27.71
CA GLY A 258 3.15 -14.73 28.75
C GLY A 258 2.56 -13.40 28.28
N ALA A 259 2.52 -12.42 29.18
CA ALA A 259 2.21 -11.02 28.87
C ALA A 259 3.43 -10.33 28.26
N TRP A 260 3.22 -9.54 27.21
CA TRP A 260 4.25 -8.75 26.55
C TRP A 260 3.73 -7.34 26.27
N THR A 261 4.61 -6.44 25.88
CA THR A 261 4.27 -5.03 25.66
C THR A 261 4.86 -4.55 24.35
N MET A 262 4.05 -3.88 23.55
CA MET A 262 4.48 -3.09 22.39
C MET A 262 4.60 -1.65 22.78
N ASP A 263 5.70 -1.05 22.37
CA ASP A 263 5.86 0.39 22.39
C ASP A 263 5.37 0.96 21.05
N MET A 264 4.29 1.73 21.09
CA MET A 264 3.73 2.47 19.96
C MET A 264 4.24 3.93 19.93
N SER A 265 5.33 4.24 20.66
CA SER A 265 6.02 5.54 20.57
C SER A 265 6.73 5.72 19.24
N CYS A 266 6.82 6.96 18.74
CA CYS A 266 7.72 7.26 17.61
C CYS A 266 9.21 7.03 17.93
N SER A 267 9.58 6.79 19.19
CA SER A 267 10.96 6.40 19.53
C SER A 267 11.24 4.93 19.21
N ASN A 268 10.20 4.10 19.04
CA ASN A 268 10.31 2.78 18.47
C ASN A 268 10.50 2.89 16.95
N SER A 269 11.60 2.35 16.43
CA SER A 269 11.94 2.37 15.00
C SER A 269 11.00 1.56 14.12
N ARG A 270 10.09 0.77 14.70
CA ARG A 270 9.07 -0.02 13.98
C ARG A 270 7.72 0.66 13.91
N VAL A 271 7.55 1.78 14.63
CA VAL A 271 6.32 2.56 14.58
C VAL A 271 6.38 3.50 13.38
N GLU A 272 5.32 3.46 12.60
CA GLU A 272 5.11 4.25 11.40
C GLU A 272 4.00 5.26 11.63
N GLY A 273 3.87 6.26 10.77
CA GLY A 273 2.81 7.25 10.86
C GLY A 273 3.30 8.59 11.43
N SER A 274 2.36 9.43 11.81
CA SER A 274 2.61 10.77 12.32
C SER A 274 1.83 11.00 13.59
N LEU A 275 2.43 11.75 14.52
CA LEU A 275 1.76 12.17 15.74
C LEU A 275 0.50 13.00 15.48
N ASP A 276 0.32 13.57 14.28
CA ASP A 276 -0.89 14.32 13.90
C ASP A 276 -2.01 13.48 13.32
N THR A 277 -1.66 12.46 12.53
CA THR A 277 -2.62 11.72 11.72
C THR A 277 -2.79 10.28 12.18
N GLY A 278 -2.05 9.89 13.21
CA GLY A 278 -2.06 8.55 13.78
C GLY A 278 -0.77 7.80 13.47
N VAL A 279 -0.45 6.87 14.36
CA VAL A 279 0.68 5.95 14.22
C VAL A 279 0.18 4.51 14.09
N GLY A 280 0.99 3.69 13.44
CA GLY A 280 0.75 2.28 13.26
C GLY A 280 1.98 1.43 13.57
N LEU A 281 1.74 0.16 13.88
CA LEU A 281 2.76 -0.83 14.10
C LEU A 281 2.28 -2.15 13.49
N THR A 282 3.16 -2.81 12.76
CA THR A 282 2.96 -4.17 12.27
C THR A 282 4.01 -5.08 12.90
N GLU A 283 3.57 -6.16 13.55
CA GLU A 283 4.44 -7.14 14.21
C GLU A 283 4.11 -8.54 13.75
N ARG A 284 5.14 -9.33 13.44
CA ARG A 284 5.00 -10.78 13.26
C ARG A 284 5.15 -11.47 14.61
N LEU A 285 4.18 -12.31 14.94
CA LEU A 285 4.08 -13.04 16.20
C LEU A 285 4.06 -14.54 15.96
N GLN A 286 4.71 -15.30 16.83
CA GLN A 286 4.55 -16.75 16.88
C GLN A 286 3.67 -17.15 18.06
N ILE A 287 2.50 -17.69 17.79
CA ILE A 287 1.59 -18.23 18.80
C ILE A 287 1.93 -19.70 19.01
N VAL A 288 2.45 -20.03 20.19
CA VAL A 288 2.93 -21.39 20.52
C VAL A 288 1.81 -22.26 21.10
N GLU A 289 0.87 -21.67 21.82
CA GLU A 289 -0.25 -22.36 22.45
C GLU A 289 -1.56 -21.71 22.00
N GLY A 290 -2.52 -22.53 21.58
CA GLY A 290 -3.81 -22.00 21.13
C GLY A 290 -4.68 -21.56 22.31
N GLY A 291 -5.50 -20.53 22.11
CA GLY A 291 -6.37 -20.02 23.16
C GLY A 291 -6.94 -18.64 22.85
N SER A 292 -7.49 -18.01 23.88
CA SER A 292 -8.02 -16.66 23.80
C SER A 292 -6.94 -15.63 24.15
N TYR A 293 -6.89 -14.51 23.43
CA TYR A 293 -5.93 -13.43 23.69
C TYR A 293 -6.65 -12.11 23.97
N SER A 294 -6.15 -11.37 24.95
CA SER A 294 -6.66 -10.05 25.34
C SER A 294 -5.60 -8.97 25.22
N PHE A 295 -6.05 -7.74 24.97
CA PHE A 295 -5.20 -6.56 24.91
C PHE A 295 -5.49 -5.70 26.12
N GLU A 296 -4.42 -5.26 26.77
CA GLU A 296 -4.46 -4.32 27.88
C GLU A 296 -3.74 -3.03 27.46
N PHE A 297 -4.46 -1.93 27.40
CA PHE A 297 -3.87 -0.63 27.09
C PHE A 297 -3.48 0.09 28.38
N THR A 298 -2.30 0.70 28.39
CA THR A 298 -1.92 1.55 29.52
C THR A 298 -2.77 2.83 29.46
N PRO A 299 -3.60 3.11 30.50
CA PRO A 299 -4.68 4.08 30.41
C PRO A 299 -4.16 5.51 30.48
N SER A 300 -3.93 6.14 29.34
CA SER A 300 -3.61 7.58 29.31
C SER A 300 -4.01 8.29 28.01
N LEU A 301 -4.83 7.67 27.16
CA LEU A 301 -5.04 8.17 25.79
C LEU A 301 -6.51 8.40 25.46
N ASP A 302 -6.73 9.48 24.73
CA ASP A 302 -7.97 9.81 24.02
C ASP A 302 -7.78 9.45 22.54
N ALA A 303 -7.67 8.15 22.26
CA ALA A 303 -7.45 7.61 20.91
C ALA A 303 -8.25 6.33 20.70
N VAL A 304 -8.70 6.11 19.47
CA VAL A 304 -9.31 4.84 19.07
C VAL A 304 -8.27 4.04 18.30
N PHE A 305 -8.07 2.78 18.68
CA PHE A 305 -7.18 1.88 17.99
C PHE A 305 -7.96 0.91 17.12
N ARG A 306 -7.56 0.75 15.87
CA ARG A 306 -7.85 -0.44 15.08
C ARG A 306 -6.79 -1.50 15.35
N VAL A 307 -7.23 -2.72 15.58
CA VAL A 307 -6.38 -3.90 15.75
C VAL A 307 -6.80 -4.96 14.74
N GLU A 308 -5.84 -5.53 14.04
CA GLU A 308 -6.05 -6.68 13.15
C GLU A 308 -5.09 -7.80 13.55
N LEU A 309 -5.58 -9.03 13.69
CA LEU A 309 -4.75 -10.23 13.81
C LEU A 309 -5.05 -11.17 12.65
N ARG A 310 -4.00 -11.59 11.94
CA ARG A 310 -4.13 -12.38 10.72
C ARG A 310 -3.07 -13.48 10.64
N SER A 311 -3.48 -14.73 10.46
CA SER A 311 -2.57 -15.90 10.43
C SER A 311 -1.81 -16.02 9.12
N CYS A 312 -0.49 -16.15 9.18
CA CYS A 312 0.36 -16.37 8.02
C CYS A 312 0.08 -17.70 7.29
N ALA A 313 -0.58 -18.65 7.95
CA ALA A 313 -1.07 -19.86 7.28
C ALA A 313 -2.29 -19.54 6.40
N ARG A 314 -2.34 -20.14 5.21
CA ARG A 314 -3.33 -19.80 4.18
C ARG A 314 -4.03 -21.00 3.58
N VAL A 315 -5.26 -20.76 3.12
CA VAL A 315 -6.04 -21.65 2.27
C VAL A 315 -6.56 -20.81 1.09
N ASN A 316 -6.21 -21.18 -0.15
CA ASN A 316 -6.59 -20.45 -1.37
C ASN A 316 -6.32 -18.94 -1.28
N SER A 317 -5.08 -18.59 -0.92
CA SER A 317 -4.60 -17.20 -0.79
C SER A 317 -5.32 -16.38 0.30
N THR A 318 -6.20 -16.99 1.10
CA THR A 318 -6.85 -16.35 2.25
C THR A 318 -6.25 -16.89 3.54
N SER A 319 -6.05 -16.02 4.53
CA SER A 319 -5.60 -16.41 5.87
C SER A 319 -6.60 -17.38 6.50
N ASP A 320 -6.10 -18.43 7.14
CA ASP A 320 -6.97 -19.40 7.83
C ASP A 320 -7.60 -18.84 9.12
N TYR A 321 -7.06 -17.72 9.62
CA TYR A 321 -7.59 -16.94 10.72
C TYR A 321 -7.43 -15.44 10.45
N HIS A 322 -8.52 -14.68 10.62
CA HIS A 322 -8.54 -13.23 10.51
C HIS A 322 -9.59 -12.65 11.47
N ILE A 323 -9.18 -11.64 12.22
CA ILE A 323 -10.06 -10.86 13.09
C ILE A 323 -9.59 -9.40 13.12
N GLU A 324 -10.56 -8.50 13.07
CA GLU A 324 -10.35 -7.05 13.12
C GLU A 324 -11.32 -6.47 14.17
N GLY A 325 -10.86 -5.45 14.89
CA GLY A 325 -11.69 -4.71 15.83
C GLY A 325 -11.22 -3.28 16.01
N THR A 326 -12.09 -2.47 16.61
CA THR A 326 -11.84 -1.06 16.91
C THR A 326 -12.12 -0.82 18.39
N PHE A 327 -11.24 -0.09 19.07
CA PHE A 327 -11.23 0.04 20.52
C PHE A 327 -10.98 1.48 20.95
N ASP A 328 -11.87 2.01 21.78
CA ASP A 328 -11.73 3.35 22.36
C ASP A 328 -10.91 3.25 23.66
N ALA A 329 -9.65 3.71 23.63
CA ALA A 329 -8.75 3.64 24.79
C ALA A 329 -9.24 4.48 25.98
N LYS A 330 -10.12 5.46 25.77
CA LYS A 330 -10.67 6.33 26.82
C LYS A 330 -11.82 5.69 27.58
N ALA A 331 -12.55 4.78 26.93
CA ALA A 331 -13.77 4.20 27.49
C ALA A 331 -13.54 2.96 28.37
N MET A 332 -12.32 2.41 28.42
CA MET A 332 -12.11 1.01 28.82
C MET A 332 -11.58 0.77 30.24
N ALA A 333 -12.12 -0.30 30.85
CA ALA A 333 -11.49 -1.11 31.89
C ALA A 333 -10.53 -2.12 31.21
N PRO A 334 -9.44 -2.55 31.87
CA PRO A 334 -8.24 -3.09 31.20
C PRO A 334 -8.35 -4.42 30.43
N GLU A 335 -9.48 -5.14 30.43
CA GLU A 335 -9.54 -6.49 29.87
C GLU A 335 -10.66 -6.65 28.82
N LEU A 336 -10.30 -6.66 27.53
CA LEU A 336 -11.18 -7.17 26.47
C LEU A 336 -10.49 -8.32 25.74
N ILE A 337 -11.16 -9.48 25.71
CA ILE A 337 -10.76 -10.61 24.88
C ILE A 337 -11.02 -10.21 23.44
N LEU A 338 -9.95 -10.04 22.65
CA LEU A 338 -10.07 -9.62 21.27
C LEU A 338 -10.11 -10.82 20.33
N PHE A 339 -9.33 -11.86 20.63
CA PHE A 339 -9.08 -12.94 19.71
C PHE A 339 -9.45 -14.27 20.37
N PRO A 340 -10.68 -14.75 20.17
CA PRO A 340 -11.08 -16.07 20.65
C PRO A 340 -10.47 -17.16 19.75
N ASP A 341 -10.19 -18.32 20.37
CA ASP A 341 -9.86 -19.57 19.68
C ASP A 341 -8.69 -19.47 18.69
N VAL A 342 -7.67 -18.66 18.99
CA VAL A 342 -6.48 -18.55 18.15
C VAL A 342 -5.72 -19.87 18.19
N LEU A 343 -5.28 -20.37 17.03
CA LEU A 343 -4.53 -21.61 16.92
C LEU A 343 -3.03 -21.35 17.03
N PRO A 344 -2.22 -22.37 17.35
CA PRO A 344 -0.76 -22.26 17.21
C PRO A 344 -0.36 -21.97 15.76
N GLY A 345 0.55 -21.02 15.55
CA GLY A 345 0.99 -20.62 14.22
C GLY A 345 1.72 -19.28 14.22
N ASP A 346 2.11 -18.83 13.03
CA ASP A 346 2.66 -17.49 12.82
C ASP A 346 1.53 -16.54 12.42
N TYR A 347 1.53 -15.34 13.00
CA TYR A 347 0.50 -14.33 12.81
C TYR A 347 1.14 -12.97 12.55
N VAL A 348 0.39 -12.10 11.92
CA VAL A 348 0.67 -10.68 11.83
C VAL A 348 -0.36 -9.95 12.68
N LEU A 349 0.12 -9.17 13.64
CA LEU A 349 -0.66 -8.23 14.41
C LEU A 349 -0.42 -6.83 13.84
N ARG A 350 -1.49 -6.12 13.52
CA ARG A 350 -1.44 -4.72 13.12
C ARG A 350 -2.22 -3.87 14.10
N LEU A 351 -1.65 -2.72 14.44
CA LEU A 351 -2.21 -1.71 15.32
C LEU A 351 -2.15 -0.38 14.60
N GLU A 352 -3.23 0.40 14.67
CA GLU A 352 -3.29 1.75 14.12
C GLU A 352 -4.18 2.62 14.99
N SER A 353 -3.75 3.84 15.30
CA SER A 353 -4.60 4.84 15.95
C SER A 353 -5.40 5.64 14.92
N ASP A 354 -6.64 6.02 15.24
CA ASP A 354 -7.60 6.76 14.40
C ASP A 354 -7.26 8.24 14.12
N GLY A 355 -6.04 8.67 14.41
CA GLY A 355 -5.55 9.98 14.03
C GLY A 355 -5.82 11.13 15.01
N GLY A 356 -5.85 10.83 16.31
CA GLY A 356 -5.72 11.83 17.37
C GLY A 356 -4.26 12.13 17.72
N PRO A 357 -3.94 13.33 18.26
CA PRO A 357 -2.60 13.66 18.70
C PRO A 357 -2.13 12.67 19.77
N LEU A 358 -1.12 11.87 19.44
CA LEU A 358 -0.47 11.00 20.41
C LEU A 358 0.59 11.78 21.18
N PRO A 359 0.76 11.50 22.49
CA PRO A 359 1.82 12.13 23.27
C PRO A 359 3.20 11.69 22.75
N ASP A 360 4.16 12.62 22.75
CA ASP A 360 5.55 12.36 22.35
C ASP A 360 6.20 11.21 23.14
N GLU A 361 5.78 11.03 24.40
CA GLU A 361 6.25 9.94 25.28
C GLU A 361 5.75 8.55 24.86
N GLY A 362 4.86 8.49 23.85
CA GLY A 362 4.39 7.26 23.25
C GLY A 362 3.32 6.51 24.01
N VAL A 363 2.92 5.37 23.45
CA VAL A 363 1.82 4.55 23.95
C VAL A 363 2.33 3.14 24.19
N GLN A 364 2.16 2.60 25.40
CA GLN A 364 2.47 1.20 25.67
C GLN A 364 1.20 0.35 25.60
N VAL A 365 1.19 -0.58 24.65
CA VAL A 365 0.13 -1.57 24.46
C VAL A 365 0.60 -2.90 25.04
N GLY A 366 0.04 -3.29 26.18
CA GLY A 366 0.22 -4.62 26.73
C GLY A 366 -0.64 -5.63 25.97
N VAL A 367 -0.07 -6.77 25.61
CA VAL A 367 -0.82 -7.91 25.09
C VAL A 367 -0.67 -9.03 26.10
N VAL A 368 -1.79 -9.43 26.67
CA VAL A 368 -1.82 -10.49 27.67
C VAL A 368 -2.42 -11.73 27.02
N ALA A 369 -1.56 -12.74 26.83
CA ALA A 369 -2.01 -14.08 26.56
C ALA A 369 -2.61 -14.66 27.84
N ALA A 370 -3.93 -14.67 27.96
CA ALA A 370 -4.62 -15.38 29.02
C ALA A 370 -5.16 -16.69 28.44
N LEU A 371 -4.59 -17.83 28.85
CA LEU A 371 -5.28 -19.12 28.72
C LEU A 371 -6.52 -19.07 29.61
N LEU A 372 -7.58 -18.45 29.11
CA LEU A 372 -8.90 -18.52 29.71
C LEU A 372 -9.32 -19.96 29.55
N GLY A 373 -9.25 -20.68 30.67
CA GLY A 373 -9.24 -22.14 30.72
C GLY A 373 -10.25 -22.79 29.78
N ALA A 374 -9.82 -23.89 29.15
CA ALA A 374 -10.72 -24.77 28.41
C ALA A 374 -12.00 -25.05 29.22
N PRO A 375 -13.18 -25.10 28.57
CA PRO A 375 -14.46 -25.31 29.24
C PRO A 375 -14.50 -26.56 30.13
#